data_AF-A0AAQ4R972-F1
#
_entry.id   AF-A0AAQ4R972-F1
#
_cell.length_a   1.000
_cell.length_b   1.000
_cell.length_c   1.000
_cell.angle_alpha   90.00
_cell.angle_beta   90.00
_cell.angle_gamma   90.00
#
_symmetry.space_group_name_H-M   'P 1'
#
loop_
_entity.id
_entity.type
_entity.pdbx_description
1 polymer ?
#
loop_
_entity_poly.entity_id
_entity_poly.type
_entity_poly.pdbx_seq_one_letter_code
_entity_poly.pdbx_strand_id
1 'polypeptide(L)'
;MKKQFNRMRQLANQTVGRAEKTEVLSDDLLQVEKRLELVKQVSHSTHKKLTACLQGQQGVDVDKKSKKLPLTTLAQCMVEGAAVLGDESLLGKMLKLCGETQDKLAHELLLFELTIEGDVVEPLYDLAEVEIPNIQKQRKHLAKLVLDMDSARTRISYQQTCTVLWPKKSTMQATSRR
;
A
#
# COMPACT_ATOMS: atom_id res chain seq x y z
N MET A 1 -41.03 7.10 -29.16
CA MET A 1 -40.67 6.19 -28.05
C MET A 1 -39.32 6.50 -27.41
N LYS A 2 -38.19 6.51 -28.15
CA LYS A 2 -36.83 6.71 -27.59
C LYS A 2 -36.59 8.06 -26.86
N LYS A 3 -37.21 9.16 -27.32
CA LYS A 3 -37.06 10.48 -26.66
C LYS A 3 -37.66 10.52 -25.25
N GLN A 4 -38.81 9.88 -25.04
CA GLN A 4 -39.45 9.81 -23.72
C GLN A 4 -38.66 8.90 -22.77
N PHE A 5 -38.12 7.79 -23.27
CA PHE A 5 -37.25 6.90 -22.49
C PHE A 5 -35.95 7.59 -22.04
N ASN A 6 -35.30 8.35 -22.93
CA ASN A 6 -34.11 9.12 -22.58
C ASN A 6 -34.43 10.24 -21.59
N ARG A 7 -35.59 10.89 -21.72
CA ARG A 7 -36.05 11.93 -20.78
C ARG A 7 -36.38 11.33 -19.41
N MET A 8 -36.98 10.15 -19.37
CA MET A 8 -37.29 9.42 -18.12
C MET A 8 -36.01 8.91 -17.45
N ARG A 9 -35.03 8.42 -18.21
CA ARG A 9 -33.69 8.06 -17.72
C ARG A 9 -32.92 9.28 -17.20
N GLN A 10 -33.04 10.42 -17.86
CA GLN A 10 -32.42 11.68 -17.44
C GLN A 10 -33.04 12.22 -16.16
N LEU A 11 -34.38 12.16 -16.03
CA LEU A 11 -35.12 12.55 -14.83
C LEU A 11 -34.88 11.60 -13.65
N ALA A 12 -34.75 10.29 -13.91
CA ALA A 12 -34.32 9.33 -12.90
C ALA A 12 -32.91 9.68 -12.41
N ASN A 13 -31.94 9.85 -13.32
CA ASN A 13 -30.57 10.25 -12.95
C ASN A 13 -30.48 11.66 -12.30
N GLN A 14 -31.48 12.53 -12.48
CA GLN A 14 -31.57 13.84 -11.82
C GLN A 14 -32.21 13.77 -10.43
N THR A 15 -33.16 12.84 -10.22
CA THR A 15 -33.99 12.76 -9.00
C THR A 15 -33.47 11.71 -8.01
N VAL A 16 -32.79 10.66 -8.49
CA VAL A 16 -32.12 9.65 -7.65
C VAL A 16 -30.61 9.80 -7.81
N GLY A 17 -29.98 10.45 -6.84
CA GLY A 17 -28.54 10.31 -6.61
C GLY A 17 -27.63 11.47 -7.01
N ARG A 18 -28.17 12.60 -7.51
CA ARG A 18 -27.40 13.86 -7.46
C ARG A 18 -27.46 14.43 -6.04
N ALA A 19 -26.72 13.80 -5.14
CA ALA A 19 -26.04 14.59 -4.12
C ALA A 19 -25.31 15.71 -4.89
N GLU A 20 -25.63 16.96 -4.61
CA GLU A 20 -24.77 18.06 -5.01
C GLU A 20 -23.38 17.68 -4.55
N LYS A 21 -22.48 17.53 -5.52
CA LYS A 21 -21.11 17.02 -5.38
C LYS A 21 -20.47 17.74 -4.18
N THR A 22 -20.55 17.16 -2.98
CA THR A 22 -19.88 17.80 -1.86
C THR A 22 -18.40 17.74 -2.16
N GLU A 23 -17.76 18.88 -2.00
CA GLU A 23 -16.34 19.15 -2.27
C GLU A 23 -15.37 18.28 -1.42
N VAL A 24 -15.90 17.27 -0.72
CA VAL A 24 -15.20 16.41 0.24
C VAL A 24 -14.32 15.37 -0.47
N LEU A 25 -14.65 14.98 -1.70
CA LEU A 25 -13.74 14.25 -2.59
C LEU A 25 -13.10 15.25 -3.55
N SER A 26 -12.15 16.04 -3.04
CA SER A 26 -11.42 17.04 -3.83
C SER A 26 -10.59 16.37 -4.93
N ASP A 27 -10.34 17.10 -6.03
CA ASP A 27 -9.43 16.65 -7.08
C ASP A 27 -8.04 16.30 -6.52
N ASP A 28 -7.62 16.97 -5.43
CA ASP A 28 -6.38 16.67 -4.70
C ASP A 28 -6.39 15.24 -4.14
N LEU A 29 -7.51 14.79 -3.58
CA LEU A 29 -7.60 13.44 -3.00
C LEU A 29 -7.53 12.36 -4.08
N LEU A 30 -8.16 12.60 -5.24
CA LEU A 30 -8.03 11.73 -6.42
C LEU A 30 -6.58 11.70 -6.95
N GLN A 31 -5.90 12.84 -6.93
CA GLN A 31 -4.49 12.92 -7.32
C GLN A 31 -3.58 12.13 -6.35
N VAL A 32 -3.83 12.24 -5.04
CA VAL A 32 -3.12 11.48 -4.01
C VAL A 32 -3.30 9.97 -4.19
N GLU A 33 -4.51 9.50 -4.49
CA GLU A 33 -4.76 8.08 -4.74
C GLU A 33 -4.03 7.55 -5.98
N LYS A 34 -4.05 8.32 -7.06
CA LYS A 34 -3.30 7.96 -8.27
C LYS A 34 -1.81 7.87 -7.96
N ARG A 35 -1.28 8.80 -7.16
CA ARG A 35 0.12 8.75 -6.70
C ARG A 35 0.37 7.53 -5.83
N LEU A 36 -0.56 7.17 -4.95
CA LEU A 36 -0.44 6.01 -4.06
C LEU A 36 -0.33 4.70 -4.86
N GLU A 37 -1.07 4.56 -5.95
CA GLU A 37 -0.97 3.40 -6.84
C GLU A 37 0.41 3.31 -7.52
N LEU A 38 0.97 4.45 -7.94
CA LEU A 38 2.33 4.51 -8.49
C LEU A 38 3.38 4.15 -7.45
N VAL A 39 3.25 4.65 -6.21
CA VAL A 39 4.13 4.30 -5.10
C VAL A 39 4.07 2.80 -4.84
N LYS A 40 2.86 2.21 -4.77
CA LYS A 40 2.70 0.76 -4.61
C LYS A 40 3.42 -0.02 -5.70
N GLN A 41 3.21 0.35 -6.97
CA GLN A 41 3.83 -0.32 -8.10
C GLN A 41 5.36 -0.26 -8.03
N VAL A 42 5.91 0.92 -7.76
CA VAL A 42 7.36 1.11 -7.66
C VAL A 42 7.91 0.33 -6.47
N SER A 43 7.34 0.48 -5.27
CA SER A 43 7.77 -0.23 -4.07
C SER A 43 7.75 -1.75 -4.25
N HIS A 44 6.65 -2.30 -4.79
CA HIS A 44 6.53 -3.74 -5.06
C HIS A 44 7.58 -4.22 -6.09
N SER A 45 7.77 -3.46 -7.17
CA SER A 45 8.76 -3.82 -8.21
C SER A 45 10.20 -3.74 -7.71
N THR A 46 10.50 -2.74 -6.89
CA THR A 46 11.82 -2.54 -6.28
C THR A 46 12.10 -3.63 -5.25
N HIS A 47 11.14 -3.91 -4.35
CA HIS A 47 11.21 -5.03 -3.43
C HIS A 47 11.57 -6.33 -4.16
N LYS A 48 10.78 -6.70 -5.18
CA LYS A 48 11.00 -7.96 -5.92
C LYS A 48 12.38 -8.04 -6.57
N LYS A 49 12.86 -6.93 -7.16
CA LYS A 49 14.20 -6.88 -7.78
C LYS A 49 15.30 -6.95 -6.73
N LEU A 50 15.15 -6.22 -5.63
CA LEU A 50 16.14 -6.19 -4.55
C LEU A 50 16.27 -7.54 -3.88
N THR A 51 15.16 -8.20 -3.56
CA THR A 51 15.14 -9.59 -3.06
C THR A 51 15.87 -10.54 -4.01
N ALA A 52 15.69 -10.40 -5.32
CA ALA A 52 16.37 -11.25 -6.31
C ALA A 52 17.88 -11.00 -6.42
N CYS A 53 18.38 -9.87 -5.92
CA CYS A 53 19.82 -9.56 -5.87
C CYS A 53 20.51 -10.16 -4.65
N LEU A 54 19.77 -10.48 -3.59
CA LEU A 54 20.32 -11.07 -2.36
C LEU A 54 20.46 -12.58 -2.53
N GLN A 55 21.61 -13.13 -2.15
CA GLN A 55 21.94 -14.55 -2.29
C GLN A 55 21.42 -15.41 -1.13
N GLY A 56 20.93 -14.79 -0.05
CA GLY A 56 20.18 -15.46 1.00
C GLY A 56 18.95 -16.16 0.43
N GLN A 57 18.94 -17.50 0.42
CA GLN A 57 17.77 -18.27 -0.01
C GLN A 57 16.53 -17.87 0.81
N GLN A 58 15.50 -17.40 0.12
CA GLN A 58 14.15 -17.29 0.68
C GLN A 58 13.62 -18.70 0.99
N GLY A 59 13.30 -18.97 2.25
CA GLY A 59 12.54 -20.16 2.65
C GLY A 59 13.21 -21.13 3.63
N VAL A 60 14.39 -20.81 4.19
CA VAL A 60 14.93 -21.55 5.34
C VAL A 60 14.76 -20.69 6.57
N ASP A 61 13.89 -21.17 7.45
CA ASP A 61 13.61 -20.71 8.81
C ASP A 61 14.77 -19.88 9.42
N VAL A 62 14.49 -18.61 9.72
CA VAL A 62 15.46 -17.63 10.25
C VAL A 62 15.97 -18.04 11.63
N ASP A 63 15.33 -19.02 12.25
CA ASP A 63 15.79 -19.63 13.49
C ASP A 63 16.66 -20.87 13.21
N LYS A 64 17.98 -20.66 13.30
CA LYS A 64 19.02 -21.64 13.70
C LYS A 64 19.92 -22.29 12.63
N LYS A 65 19.91 -21.88 11.37
CA LYS A 65 21.00 -22.27 10.44
C LYS A 65 21.51 -21.06 9.70
N SER A 66 22.63 -20.56 10.19
CA SER A 66 23.46 -19.50 9.62
C SER A 66 23.36 -19.47 8.10
N LYS A 67 23.04 -18.30 7.52
CA LYS A 67 23.22 -18.01 6.09
C LYS A 67 24.69 -18.29 5.73
N LYS A 68 25.05 -19.54 5.48
CA LYS A 68 26.38 -19.94 5.03
C LYS A 68 26.41 -19.66 3.54
N LEU A 69 26.89 -18.48 3.19
CA LEU A 69 27.12 -18.10 1.80
C LEU A 69 28.06 -19.12 1.15
N PRO A 70 27.87 -19.46 -0.14
CA PRO A 70 28.81 -20.30 -0.88
C PRO A 70 30.27 -19.82 -0.77
N LEU A 71 30.47 -18.50 -0.60
CA LEU A 71 31.78 -17.88 -0.38
C LEU A 71 32.47 -18.37 0.91
N THR A 72 31.74 -18.63 1.99
CA THR A 72 32.31 -19.19 3.23
C THR A 72 32.81 -20.61 3.00
N THR A 73 32.07 -21.42 2.23
CA THR A 73 32.49 -22.77 1.85
C THR A 73 33.74 -22.75 0.96
N LEU A 74 33.82 -21.80 0.04
CA LEU A 74 35.01 -21.60 -0.79
C LEU A 74 36.22 -21.20 0.04
N ALA A 75 36.07 -20.26 0.98
CA ALA A 75 37.12 -19.85 1.90
C ALA A 75 37.67 -21.05 2.69
N GLN A 76 36.78 -21.86 3.25
CA GLN A 76 37.15 -23.07 4.00
C GLN A 76 37.93 -24.06 3.12
N CYS A 77 37.46 -24.33 1.90
CA CYS A 77 38.13 -25.22 0.96
C CYS A 77 39.55 -24.73 0.62
N MET A 78 39.76 -23.41 0.48
CA MET A 78 41.09 -22.84 0.23
C MET A 78 42.03 -23.02 1.43
N VAL A 79 41.54 -22.79 2.65
CA VAL A 79 42.35 -22.98 3.87
C VAL A 79 42.70 -24.45 4.08
N GLU A 80 41.77 -25.37 3.85
CA GLU A 80 42.01 -26.81 3.90
C GLU A 80 43.02 -27.25 2.83
N GLY A 81 42.88 -26.74 1.60
CA GLY A 81 43.85 -26.99 0.52
C GLY A 81 45.25 -26.47 0.85
N ALA A 82 45.36 -25.32 1.52
CA ALA A 82 46.63 -24.81 2.01
C ALA A 82 47.28 -25.75 3.04
N ALA A 83 46.48 -26.28 3.98
CA ALA A 83 46.96 -27.23 4.99
C ALA A 83 47.49 -28.54 4.37
N VAL A 84 46.85 -29.03 3.30
CA VAL A 84 47.32 -30.22 2.56
C VAL A 84 48.66 -29.96 1.85
N LEU A 85 48.84 -28.78 1.28
CA LEU A 85 50.09 -28.39 0.60
C LEU A 85 51.25 -28.10 1.57
N GLY A 86 50.94 -27.80 2.83
CA GLY A 86 51.90 -27.48 3.88
C GLY A 86 52.39 -26.02 3.85
N ASP A 87 52.79 -25.54 5.02
CA ASP A 87 53.15 -24.13 5.24
C ASP A 87 54.45 -23.69 4.54
N GLU A 88 55.27 -24.62 4.03
CA GLU A 88 56.47 -24.28 3.27
C GLU A 88 56.20 -24.07 1.78
N SER A 89 55.04 -24.52 1.28
CA SER A 89 54.63 -24.33 -0.11
C SER A 89 54.25 -22.88 -0.37
N LEU A 90 54.84 -22.26 -1.41
CA LEU A 90 54.42 -20.93 -1.87
C LEU A 90 52.92 -20.91 -2.25
N LEU A 91 52.44 -21.99 -2.87
CA LEU A 91 51.02 -22.14 -3.21
C LEU A 91 50.16 -22.32 -1.96
N GLY A 92 50.65 -23.05 -0.94
CA GLY A 92 49.97 -23.20 0.35
C GLY A 92 49.79 -21.85 1.06
N LYS A 93 50.88 -21.06 1.16
CA LYS A 93 50.83 -19.69 1.71
C LYS A 93 49.85 -18.79 0.95
N MET A 94 49.85 -18.86 -0.39
CA MET A 94 48.91 -18.10 -1.22
C MET A 94 47.47 -18.52 -1.00
N LEU A 95 47.17 -19.82 -0.97
CA LEU A 95 45.82 -20.32 -0.73
C LEU A 95 45.30 -19.94 0.66
N LYS A 96 46.16 -19.97 1.68
CA LYS A 96 45.80 -19.53 3.03
C LYS A 96 45.40 -18.05 3.05
N LEU A 97 46.22 -17.18 2.46
CA LEU A 97 45.92 -15.75 2.36
C LEU A 97 44.63 -15.47 1.58
N CYS A 98 44.42 -16.19 0.46
CA CYS A 98 43.19 -16.09 -0.32
C CYS A 98 41.98 -16.56 0.49
N GLY A 99 42.08 -17.68 1.20
CA GLY A 99 40.99 -18.22 2.02
C GLY A 99 40.59 -17.27 3.14
N GLU A 100 41.55 -16.73 3.90
CA GLU A 100 41.29 -15.74 4.95
C GLU A 100 40.67 -14.44 4.41
N THR A 101 41.10 -14.01 3.22
CA THR A 101 40.52 -12.83 2.55
C THR A 101 39.10 -13.11 2.06
N GLN A 102 38.87 -14.29 1.50
CA GLN A 102 37.57 -14.74 1.02
C GLN A 102 36.55 -14.89 2.16
N ASP A 103 37.00 -15.33 3.35
CA ASP A 103 36.15 -15.44 4.54
C ASP A 103 35.67 -14.07 5.03
N LYS A 104 36.60 -13.09 5.10
CA LYS A 104 36.24 -11.69 5.42
C LYS A 104 35.24 -11.11 4.42
N LEU A 105 35.46 -11.34 3.13
CA LEU A 105 34.53 -10.92 2.07
C LEU A 105 33.15 -11.56 2.24
N ALA A 106 33.10 -12.85 2.60
CA ALA A 106 31.84 -13.54 2.87
C ALA A 106 31.11 -12.93 4.08
N HIS A 107 31.84 -12.54 5.13
CA HIS A 107 31.25 -11.89 6.30
C HIS A 107 30.66 -10.51 5.98
N GLU A 108 31.40 -9.68 5.25
CA GLU A 108 30.90 -8.37 4.80
C GLU A 108 29.66 -8.50 3.91
N LEU A 109 29.65 -9.48 2.99
CA LEU A 109 28.49 -9.75 2.15
C LEU A 109 27.27 -10.18 2.99
N LEU A 110 27.46 -11.03 4.00
CA LEU A 110 26.38 -11.45 4.89
C LEU A 110 25.78 -10.26 5.66
N LEU A 111 26.62 -9.38 6.21
CA LEU A 111 26.17 -8.19 6.92
C LEU A 111 25.42 -7.23 5.99
N PHE A 112 25.94 -7.02 4.77
CA PHE A 112 25.27 -6.24 3.75
C PHE A 112 23.86 -6.81 3.44
N GLU A 113 23.75 -8.11 3.19
CA GLU A 113 22.46 -8.72 2.85
C GLU A 113 21.45 -8.62 4.00
N LEU A 114 21.88 -8.85 5.25
CA LEU A 114 21.01 -8.71 6.43
C LEU A 114 20.54 -7.26 6.61
N THR A 115 21.43 -6.29 6.44
CA THR A 115 21.10 -4.87 6.57
C THR A 115 20.11 -4.44 5.50
N ILE A 116 20.35 -4.82 4.23
CA ILE A 116 19.45 -4.47 3.13
C ILE A 116 18.09 -5.16 3.28
N GLU A 117 18.06 -6.40 3.76
CA GLU A 117 16.82 -7.12 3.99
C GLU A 117 15.94 -6.41 5.04
N GLY A 118 16.50 -6.07 6.20
CA GLY A 118 15.76 -5.41 7.27
C GLY A 118 15.46 -3.93 7.04
N ASP A 119 16.44 -3.14 6.58
CA ASP A 119 16.29 -1.68 6.50
C ASP A 119 15.62 -1.21 5.21
N VAL A 120 15.52 -2.08 4.19
CA VAL A 120 15.03 -1.69 2.87
C VAL A 120 13.97 -2.65 2.32
N VAL A 121 14.27 -3.96 2.23
CA VAL A 121 13.35 -4.93 1.60
C VAL A 121 12.06 -5.04 2.39
N GLU A 122 12.15 -5.31 3.70
CA GLU A 122 10.99 -5.47 4.58
C GLU A 122 10.11 -4.18 4.63
N PRO A 123 10.65 -2.96 4.83
CA PRO A 123 9.86 -1.73 4.76
C PRO A 123 9.16 -1.50 3.41
N LEU A 124 9.80 -1.87 2.29
CA LEU A 124 9.16 -1.75 0.97
C LEU A 124 8.02 -2.76 0.79
N TYR A 125 8.17 -3.97 1.35
CA TYR A 125 7.11 -4.97 1.37
C TYR A 125 5.92 -4.49 2.19
N ASP A 126 6.15 -4.07 3.43
CA ASP A 126 5.10 -3.60 4.34
C ASP A 126 4.35 -2.40 3.75
N LEU A 127 5.07 -1.44 3.16
CA LEU A 127 4.47 -0.31 2.48
C LEU A 127 3.53 -0.77 1.35
N ALA A 128 3.98 -1.71 0.50
CA ALA A 128 3.25 -2.14 -0.68
C ALA A 128 2.07 -3.09 -0.37
N GLU A 129 2.25 -4.02 0.56
CA GLU A 129 1.31 -5.11 0.84
C GLU A 129 0.43 -4.89 2.07
N VAL A 130 0.82 -3.99 2.98
CA VAL A 130 0.08 -3.73 4.23
C VAL A 130 -0.47 -2.30 4.25
N GLU A 131 0.41 -1.30 4.25
CA GLU A 131 0.02 0.09 4.51
C GLU A 131 -0.83 0.68 3.38
N ILE A 132 -0.39 0.56 2.12
CA ILE A 132 -1.15 1.10 0.98
C ILE A 132 -2.54 0.44 0.85
N PRO A 133 -2.69 -0.89 0.91
CA PRO A 133 -4.01 -1.53 0.92
C PRO A 133 -4.92 -1.06 2.07
N ASN A 134 -4.36 -0.84 3.26
CA ASN A 134 -5.10 -0.31 4.41
C ASN A 134 -5.61 1.11 4.16
N ILE A 135 -4.74 2.00 3.65
CA ILE A 135 -5.12 3.37 3.25
C ILE A 135 -6.23 3.32 2.19
N GLN A 136 -6.10 2.47 1.17
CA GLN A 136 -7.11 2.31 0.13
C GLN A 136 -8.46 1.82 0.69
N LYS A 137 -8.43 0.92 1.68
CA LYS A 137 -9.64 0.43 2.37
C LYS A 137 -10.34 1.56 3.14
N GLN A 138 -9.59 2.34 3.90
CA GLN A 138 -10.11 3.50 4.64
C GLN A 138 -10.69 4.56 3.69
N ARG A 139 -9.99 4.84 2.58
CA ARG A 139 -10.47 5.76 1.54
C ARG A 139 -11.81 5.32 0.94
N LYS A 140 -11.97 4.03 0.64
CA LYS A 140 -13.25 3.48 0.16
C LYS A 140 -14.35 3.61 1.20
N HIS A 141 -14.02 3.49 2.49
CA HIS A 141 -14.99 3.68 3.57
C HIS A 141 -15.41 5.14 3.69
N LEU A 142 -14.45 6.08 3.64
CA LEU A 142 -14.70 7.52 3.64
C LEU A 142 -15.68 7.91 2.52
N ALA A 143 -15.45 7.42 1.29
CA ALA A 143 -16.35 7.70 0.17
C ALA A 143 -17.81 7.27 0.44
N LYS A 144 -18.03 6.18 1.19
CA LYS A 144 -19.38 5.77 1.60
C LYS A 144 -19.99 6.71 2.63
N LEU A 145 -19.22 7.07 3.66
CA LEU A 145 -19.67 7.98 4.72
C LEU A 145 -20.05 9.37 4.17
N VAL A 146 -19.32 9.86 3.16
CA VAL A 146 -19.64 11.11 2.46
C VAL A 146 -21.00 11.00 1.77
N LEU A 147 -21.26 9.91 1.05
CA LEU A 147 -22.56 9.68 0.40
C LEU A 147 -23.71 9.56 1.39
N ASP A 148 -23.47 8.91 2.54
CA ASP A 148 -24.48 8.78 3.61
C ASP A 148 -24.79 10.16 4.24
N MET A 149 -23.75 10.96 4.49
CA MET A 149 -23.88 12.34 4.98
C MET A 149 -24.65 13.22 3.98
N ASP A 150 -24.32 13.16 2.69
CA ASP A 150 -25.02 13.92 1.64
C ASP A 150 -26.50 13.54 1.55
N SER A 151 -26.78 12.23 1.65
CA SER A 151 -28.15 11.71 1.67
C SER A 151 -28.93 12.21 2.90
N ALA A 152 -28.30 12.23 4.07
CA ALA A 152 -28.91 12.77 5.30
C ALA A 152 -29.16 14.28 5.19
N ARG A 153 -28.19 15.05 4.67
CA ARG A 153 -28.31 16.49 4.42
C ARG A 153 -29.47 16.79 3.48
N THR A 154 -29.57 16.06 2.35
CA THR A 154 -30.64 16.23 1.36
C THR A 154 -32.02 15.98 1.96
N ARG A 155 -32.16 14.93 2.79
CA ARG A 155 -33.41 14.63 3.51
C ARG A 155 -33.82 15.75 4.47
N ILE A 156 -32.88 16.31 5.23
CA ILE A 156 -33.14 17.42 6.15
C ILE A 156 -33.57 18.67 5.39
N SER A 157 -32.86 19.03 4.31
CA SER A 157 -33.21 20.17 3.47
C SER A 157 -34.62 20.04 2.87
N TYR A 158 -35.01 18.83 2.46
CA TYR A 158 -36.36 18.57 1.94
C TYR A 158 -37.45 18.67 3.02
N GLN A 159 -37.19 18.20 4.24
CA GLN A 159 -38.12 18.37 5.37
C GLN A 159 -38.25 19.84 5.79
N GLN A 160 -37.17 20.61 5.73
CA GLN A 160 -37.19 22.05 6.00
C GLN A 160 -38.01 22.80 4.95
N THR A 161 -37.86 22.51 3.65
CA THR A 161 -38.67 23.16 2.60
C THR A 161 -40.15 22.79 2.68
N CYS A 162 -40.49 21.54 3.04
CA CYS A 162 -41.89 21.14 3.26
C CYS A 162 -42.53 21.79 4.51
N THR A 163 -41.75 22.10 5.56
CA THR A 163 -42.27 22.76 6.78
C THR A 163 -42.51 24.25 6.59
N VAL A 164 -41.75 24.94 5.73
CA VAL A 164 -42.05 26.35 5.38
C VAL A 164 -43.28 26.48 4.47
N LEU A 165 -43.65 25.42 3.74
CA LEU A 165 -44.79 25.41 2.83
C LEU A 165 -46.15 25.06 3.47
N TRP A 166 -46.22 24.75 4.76
CA TRP A 166 -47.49 24.51 5.43
C TRP A 166 -48.07 25.86 5.94
N PRO A 167 -49.12 26.43 5.32
CA PRO A 167 -49.72 27.65 5.82
C PRO A 167 -50.52 27.29 7.07
N LYS A 168 -50.30 28.03 8.16
CA LYS A 168 -51.18 28.05 9.34
C LYS A 168 -52.64 28.24 8.89
N LYS A 169 -53.46 27.19 8.91
CA LYS A 169 -54.93 27.34 8.85
C LYS A 169 -55.40 27.79 10.24
N SER A 170 -55.99 28.98 10.36
CA SER A 170 -57.31 29.23 10.98
C SER A 170 -57.52 30.71 11.36
N THR A 171 -58.30 31.43 10.55
CA THR A 171 -59.15 32.52 11.04
C THR A 171 -60.53 32.35 10.40
N MET A 172 -61.42 31.61 11.06
CA MET A 172 -62.85 31.72 10.76
C MET A 172 -63.35 33.01 11.40
N GLN A 173 -63.62 34.04 10.60
CA GLN A 173 -64.48 35.13 11.02
C GLN A 173 -65.92 34.61 11.03
N ALA A 174 -66.44 34.35 12.23
CA ALA A 174 -67.88 34.25 12.46
C ALA A 174 -68.42 35.67 12.61
N THR A 175 -69.01 36.22 11.54
CA THR A 175 -69.92 37.37 11.64
C THR A 175 -71.35 36.86 11.56
N SER A 176 -72.02 36.82 12.72
CA SER A 176 -73.45 36.59 12.83
C SER A 176 -74.08 37.74 13.62
N ARG A 177 -75.11 38.34 13.00
CA ARG A 177 -76.22 39.13 13.57
C ARG A 177 -75.91 40.49 14.20
N ARG A 178 -76.38 41.55 13.55
CA ARG A 178 -77.73 42.11 13.80
C ARG A 178 -78.24 42.82 12.56
#